data_AF-A0A9D4IT71-F1
#
_entry.id   AF-A0A9D4IT71-F1
#
_cell.length_a   1.000
_cell.length_b   1.000
_cell.length_c   1.000
_cell.angle_alpha   90.00
_cell.angle_beta   90.00
_cell.angle_gamma   90.00
#
_symmetry.space_group_name_H-M   'P 1'
#
loop_
_entity.id
_entity.type
_entity.pdbx_description
1 polymer ?
#
loop_
_entity_poly.entity_id
_entity_poly.type
_entity_poly.pdbx_seq_one_letter_code
_entity_poly.pdbx_strand_id
1 'polypeptide(L)'
;MKMYKAECFKKKGIDCIQHGPSLTIDGCMDSVNALYCAKLPENCQYIFRRPKPGHWPGPELVTQLKDSVVFVVPTTQVENTTNWDPQKRLGTLTVRTFDNSHELYWRLSTNLMERLLMFDITMTQMKVYVIMKIISKEFFKPLVGDRLSTFHLKTTFLYCVEMSPPCIWEDENLIQCLKYCLTTLRRWLKVRYCPHYTTVNVNLFAGKLQWNEFPVLIDLLKDMIMNDVSCLHNVKMDDLGNRISSNSTYSTNGLPFEKLDIAVVRNMLTLMIFCSFSSYYEMEMLAAVETSKVINDHSQYIQQLETIYETGTVHMRSAVSIKLPFQYSIHAAMKASLSIGNNQSLPHEIFTLCDKSLMSDVTSSRLKLASIYFSARRFEEAAAILKQVDALTSNKVIYVSPFSPDTQKIGPEMMGRRIEFLDIFQKEIAFCTIFSRHEINCVPGQLVAEFYRTVTVEDEGCRRDHRSWTEWMDLAVVDSLPYMYYLQFLIFRSNGLISDKDIAFKNLQDNTITIQYHIETTLNLIGHCFELEGELQLAWHVYKISVKCRPQNNAAYWHMFRMIGGLFYGVKMLSW
;
A
#
# COMPACT_ATOMS: atom_id res chain seq x y z
N MET A 1 32.01 -8.50 11.97
CA MET A 1 31.00 -8.07 10.97
C MET A 1 31.37 -6.66 10.53
N LYS A 2 31.67 -6.43 9.23
CA LYS A 2 31.98 -5.07 8.75
C LYS A 2 30.67 -4.32 8.56
N MET A 3 30.44 -3.24 9.31
CA MET A 3 29.38 -2.29 8.99
C MET A 3 29.63 -1.77 7.57
N TYR A 4 28.66 -1.90 6.68
CA TYR A 4 28.71 -1.22 5.39
C TYR A 4 28.61 0.28 5.66
N LYS A 5 29.71 1.01 5.44
CA LYS A 5 29.71 2.47 5.55
C LYS A 5 29.02 3.06 4.33
N ALA A 6 28.29 4.16 4.49
CA ALA A 6 27.73 4.94 3.37
C ALA A 6 28.79 5.27 2.30
N GLU A 7 30.06 5.44 2.72
CA GLU A 7 31.21 5.62 1.83
C GLU A 7 31.41 4.48 0.80
N CYS A 8 31.03 3.24 1.12
CA CYS A 8 31.12 2.11 0.20
C CYS A 8 30.08 2.19 -0.93
N PHE A 9 28.91 2.75 -0.64
CA PHE A 9 27.81 2.92 -1.61
C PHE A 9 27.98 4.19 -2.43
N LYS A 10 28.50 5.29 -1.84
CA LYS A 10 28.88 6.50 -2.57
C LYS A 10 29.94 6.22 -3.64
N LYS A 11 30.89 5.31 -3.39
CA LYS A 11 31.87 4.85 -4.39
C LYS A 11 31.23 4.10 -5.58
N LYS A 12 29.99 3.64 -5.44
CA LYS A 12 29.20 2.98 -6.50
C LYS A 12 28.14 3.91 -7.12
N GLY A 13 28.16 5.21 -6.81
CA GLY A 13 27.22 6.19 -7.36
C GLY A 13 25.81 6.15 -6.75
N ILE A 14 25.62 5.45 -5.64
CA ILE A 14 24.33 5.35 -4.94
C ILE A 14 24.29 6.39 -3.83
N ASP A 15 23.27 7.25 -3.83
CA ASP A 15 23.12 8.26 -2.80
C ASP A 15 22.53 7.63 -1.54
N CYS A 16 23.24 7.79 -0.43
CA CYS A 16 22.87 7.14 0.82
C CYS A 16 23.23 8.01 2.02
N ILE A 17 22.31 8.05 2.97
CA ILE A 17 22.40 8.81 4.21
C ILE A 17 22.29 7.84 5.38
N GLN A 18 23.23 7.90 6.32
CA GLN A 18 23.17 7.05 7.52
C GLN A 18 22.40 7.77 8.63
N HIS A 19 21.35 7.14 9.16
CA HIS A 19 20.52 7.68 10.23
C HIS A 19 20.29 6.64 11.34
N GLY A 20 21.13 6.67 12.38
CA GLY A 20 21.07 5.69 13.48
C GLY A 20 21.46 4.28 13.01
N PRO A 21 20.65 3.23 13.26
CA PRO A 21 20.91 1.87 12.78
C PRO A 21 20.73 1.72 11.26
N SER A 22 20.05 2.68 10.61
CA SER A 22 19.66 2.56 9.21
C SER A 22 20.64 3.24 8.27
N LEU A 23 20.78 2.63 7.09
CA LEU A 23 21.27 3.27 5.90
C LEU A 23 20.05 3.61 5.03
N THR A 24 19.76 4.90 4.91
CA THR A 24 18.73 5.41 4.01
C THR A 24 19.30 5.45 2.59
N ILE A 25 18.75 4.64 1.69
CA ILE A 25 19.17 4.54 0.28
C ILE A 25 18.16 5.34 -0.57
N ASP A 26 18.67 6.22 -1.44
CA ASP A 26 17.89 7.05 -2.38
C ASP A 26 16.76 7.88 -1.73
N GLY A 27 16.92 8.24 -0.45
CA GLY A 27 16.00 9.10 0.30
C GLY A 27 14.64 8.49 0.67
N CYS A 28 14.39 7.22 0.33
CA CYS A 28 13.09 6.57 0.51
C CYS A 28 13.12 5.29 1.34
N MET A 29 14.29 4.65 1.51
CA MET A 29 14.37 3.31 2.10
C MET A 29 15.40 3.22 3.22
N ASP A 30 14.96 2.88 4.44
CA ASP A 30 15.84 2.57 5.58
C ASP A 30 16.19 1.08 5.63
N SER A 31 17.45 0.74 5.32
CA SER A 31 18.02 -0.59 5.50
C SER A 31 18.72 -0.72 6.85
N VAL A 32 18.33 -1.70 7.67
CA VAL A 32 18.89 -1.92 9.02
C VAL A 32 19.50 -3.31 9.12
N ASN A 33 20.79 -3.37 9.46
CA ASN A 33 21.44 -4.64 9.79
C ASN A 33 20.96 -5.12 11.17
N ALA A 34 20.40 -6.31 11.22
CA ALA A 34 19.78 -6.87 12.42
C ALA A 34 20.31 -8.29 12.68
N LEU A 35 20.67 -8.57 13.92
CA LEU A 35 21.02 -9.91 14.38
C LEU A 35 19.80 -10.56 15.04
N TYR A 36 19.58 -11.83 14.71
CA TYR A 36 18.49 -12.62 15.26
C TYR A 36 18.76 -13.01 16.72
N CYS A 37 17.78 -12.83 17.59
CA CYS A 37 17.81 -13.34 18.96
C CYS A 37 16.93 -14.59 19.07
N ALA A 38 17.56 -15.75 19.32
CA ALA A 38 16.88 -17.05 19.35
C ALA A 38 15.92 -17.24 20.54
N LYS A 39 16.03 -16.40 21.56
CA LYS A 39 15.16 -16.44 22.74
C LYS A 39 14.76 -15.03 23.12
N LEU A 40 13.52 -14.85 23.57
CA LEU A 40 13.05 -13.56 24.04
C LEU A 40 13.82 -13.11 25.29
N PRO A 41 14.57 -12.00 25.22
CA PRO A 41 15.34 -11.50 26.35
C PRO A 41 14.46 -11.21 27.57
N GLU A 42 14.98 -11.45 28.77
CA GLU A 42 14.21 -11.30 30.02
C GLU A 42 13.64 -9.88 30.20
N ASN A 43 14.40 -8.87 29.78
CA ASN A 43 13.97 -7.48 29.81
C ASN A 43 12.78 -7.17 28.89
N CYS A 44 12.52 -7.99 27.86
CA CYS A 44 11.35 -7.89 27.00
C CYS A 44 10.15 -8.71 27.50
N GLN A 45 10.32 -9.59 28.49
CA GLN A 45 9.25 -10.45 29.02
C GLN A 45 8.30 -9.70 29.97
N TYR A 46 8.66 -8.49 30.41
CA TYR A 46 7.88 -7.71 31.38
C TYR A 46 6.47 -7.38 30.90
N ILE A 47 6.29 -7.17 29.59
CA ILE A 47 4.97 -6.95 28.98
C ILE A 47 3.97 -8.05 29.35
N PHE A 48 4.43 -9.29 29.59
CA PHE A 48 3.54 -10.40 29.98
C PHE A 48 3.20 -10.40 31.47
N ARG A 49 4.10 -9.85 32.31
CA ARG A 49 3.95 -9.88 33.77
C ARG A 49 3.24 -8.64 34.33
N ARG A 50 3.22 -7.53 33.59
CA ARG A 50 2.60 -6.29 34.06
C ARG A 50 1.06 -6.35 34.04
N PRO A 51 0.38 -5.64 34.97
CA PRO A 51 -1.08 -5.58 35.02
C PRO A 51 -1.68 -5.04 33.71
N LYS A 52 -2.79 -5.66 33.26
CA LYS A 52 -3.50 -5.27 32.03
C LYS A 52 -4.97 -4.98 32.35
N PRO A 53 -5.28 -3.83 32.98
CA PRO A 53 -6.64 -3.53 33.39
C PRO A 53 -7.61 -3.38 32.20
N GLY A 54 -7.10 -3.06 31.01
CA GLY A 54 -7.87 -3.05 29.77
C GLY A 54 -8.15 -4.43 29.17
N HIS A 55 -7.67 -5.52 29.78
CA HIS A 55 -7.76 -6.89 29.25
C HIS A 55 -7.17 -7.05 27.83
N TRP A 56 -6.31 -6.12 27.43
CA TRP A 56 -5.58 -6.13 26.18
C TRP A 56 -4.07 -6.05 26.48
N PRO A 57 -3.19 -6.76 25.74
CA PRO A 57 -3.47 -7.76 24.70
C PRO A 57 -4.26 -8.98 25.19
N GLY A 58 -5.11 -9.55 24.34
CA GLY A 58 -5.85 -10.79 24.65
C GLY A 58 -4.96 -12.04 24.72
N PRO A 59 -5.43 -13.18 25.26
CA PRO A 59 -4.61 -14.38 25.48
C PRO A 59 -3.96 -14.96 24.21
N GLU A 60 -4.66 -14.90 23.09
CA GLU A 60 -4.16 -15.37 21.79
C GLU A 60 -3.00 -14.49 21.30
N LEU A 61 -3.19 -13.17 21.28
CA LEU A 61 -2.11 -12.23 20.94
C LEU A 61 -0.93 -12.36 21.90
N VAL A 62 -1.16 -12.56 23.20
CA VAL A 62 -0.08 -12.81 24.17
C VAL A 62 0.75 -14.04 23.79
N THR A 63 0.12 -15.08 23.25
CA THR A 63 0.83 -16.28 22.78
C THR A 63 1.69 -15.94 21.56
N GLN A 64 1.13 -15.28 20.56
CA GLN A 64 1.87 -14.83 19.37
C GLN A 64 3.05 -13.90 19.73
N LEU A 65 2.88 -13.03 20.73
CA LEU A 65 3.93 -12.14 21.20
C LEU A 65 5.07 -12.88 21.90
N LYS A 66 4.81 -13.98 22.59
CA LYS A 66 5.85 -14.81 23.21
C LYS A 66 6.69 -15.55 22.17
N ASP A 67 6.06 -15.93 21.07
CA ASP A 67 6.71 -16.61 19.94
C ASP A 67 7.36 -15.64 18.95
N SER A 68 7.19 -14.33 19.17
CA SER A 68 7.70 -13.28 18.29
C SER A 68 9.22 -13.16 18.34
N VAL A 69 9.81 -12.96 17.17
CA VAL A 69 11.25 -12.78 17.01
C VAL A 69 11.69 -11.39 17.46
N VAL A 70 12.78 -11.34 18.24
CA VAL A 70 13.47 -10.11 18.63
C VAL A 70 14.79 -10.00 17.92
N PHE A 71 15.14 -8.78 17.53
CA PHE A 71 16.41 -8.49 16.85
C PHE A 71 17.35 -7.66 17.73
N VAL A 72 18.62 -7.68 17.39
CA VAL A 72 19.65 -6.80 17.94
C VAL A 72 20.18 -5.94 16.79
N VAL A 73 20.11 -4.62 16.93
CA VAL A 73 20.49 -3.66 15.87
C VAL A 73 21.58 -2.72 16.36
N PRO A 74 22.51 -2.28 15.50
CA PRO A 74 23.57 -1.36 15.88
C PRO A 74 22.98 -0.01 16.25
N THR A 75 23.53 0.68 17.24
CA THR A 75 23.12 2.03 17.63
C THR A 75 24.36 2.87 17.91
N THR A 76 24.26 4.16 17.60
CA THR A 76 25.31 5.15 17.90
C THR A 76 25.07 5.83 19.25
N GLN A 77 23.94 5.53 19.91
CA GLN A 77 23.58 6.08 21.22
C GLN A 77 23.70 5.00 22.30
N VAL A 78 24.34 5.37 23.41
CA VAL A 78 24.23 4.64 24.67
C VAL A 78 22.80 4.80 25.17
N GLU A 79 21.99 3.74 25.09
CA GLU A 79 20.77 3.69 25.89
C GLU A 79 21.21 3.66 27.35
N ASN A 80 21.03 4.78 28.07
CA ASN A 80 21.35 4.90 29.49
C ASN A 80 20.50 3.89 30.29
N THR A 81 20.99 2.65 30.36
CA THR A 81 20.44 1.56 31.14
C THR A 81 21.15 1.56 32.48
N THR A 82 20.77 2.48 33.37
CA THR A 82 21.02 2.29 34.79
C THR A 82 19.86 2.77 35.64
N ASN A 83 19.69 2.07 36.77
CA ASN A 83 18.84 2.43 37.90
C ASN A 83 18.64 3.95 37.99
N TRP A 84 17.42 4.38 37.68
CA TRP A 84 17.00 5.77 37.85
C TRP A 84 16.99 6.11 39.34
N ASP A 85 18.13 6.54 39.85
CA ASP A 85 18.29 7.27 41.11
C ASP A 85 18.31 8.77 40.74
N PRO A 86 17.35 9.57 41.22
CA PRO A 86 17.29 11.00 40.94
C PRO A 86 18.56 11.78 41.39
N GLN A 87 19.43 11.17 42.21
CA GLN A 87 20.61 11.83 42.78
C GLN A 87 21.97 11.20 42.42
N LYS A 88 22.05 10.06 41.71
CA LYS A 88 23.35 9.41 41.40
C LYS A 88 23.63 9.27 39.90
N ARG A 89 24.78 9.83 39.50
CA ARG A 89 25.37 9.73 38.15
C ARG A 89 26.05 8.37 37.94
N LEU A 90 25.82 7.80 36.76
CA LEU A 90 26.54 6.73 36.05
C LEU A 90 26.68 5.36 36.75
N GLY A 91 26.12 4.35 36.11
CA GLY A 91 26.75 3.04 35.99
C GLY A 91 26.62 2.55 34.55
N THR A 92 27.68 1.99 33.99
CA THR A 92 27.75 1.51 32.60
C THR A 92 28.20 0.06 32.63
N LEU A 93 27.46 -0.85 31.99
CA LEU A 93 28.03 -2.15 31.60
C LEU A 93 28.79 -1.92 30.29
N THR A 94 30.12 -1.98 30.35
CA THR A 94 31.00 -1.85 29.18
C THR A 94 31.49 -3.22 28.76
N VAL A 95 31.31 -3.58 27.48
CA VAL A 95 32.17 -4.57 26.84
C VAL A 95 33.20 -3.78 26.03
N ARG A 96 34.42 -3.63 26.59
CA ARG A 96 35.53 -3.00 25.88
C ARG A 96 36.01 -3.94 24.77
N THR A 97 35.91 -3.53 23.51
CA THR A 97 36.80 -4.02 22.47
C THR A 97 37.98 -3.07 22.36
N PHE A 98 39.19 -3.64 22.39
CA PHE A 98 40.44 -2.90 22.27
C PHE A 98 40.50 -2.12 20.94
N ASP A 99 41.00 -0.89 21.06
CA ASP A 99 41.52 0.01 20.02
C ASP A 99 40.61 1.16 19.54
N ASN A 100 41.24 2.34 19.42
CA ASN A 100 40.73 3.71 19.37
C ASN A 100 39.74 4.05 18.22
N SER A 101 38.57 3.43 18.18
CA SER A 101 37.54 3.70 17.16
C SER A 101 36.14 3.70 17.78
N HIS A 102 35.25 4.58 17.30
CA HIS A 102 33.88 4.80 17.79
C HIS A 102 33.23 3.55 18.40
N GLU A 103 32.93 3.60 19.70
CA GLU A 103 32.31 2.49 20.42
C GLU A 103 30.98 2.10 19.75
N LEU A 104 30.91 0.84 19.28
CA LEU A 104 29.74 0.28 18.61
C LEU A 104 28.77 -0.26 19.66
N TYR A 105 27.65 0.44 19.86
CA TYR A 105 26.58 0.01 20.74
C TYR A 105 25.55 -0.81 19.98
N TRP A 106 24.82 -1.68 20.69
CA TRP A 106 23.75 -2.50 20.16
C TRP A 106 22.50 -2.32 21.02
N ARG A 107 21.33 -2.33 20.41
CA ARG A 107 20.04 -2.27 21.13
C ARG A 107 19.10 -3.37 20.67
N LEU A 108 18.17 -3.73 21.54
CA LEU A 108 17.09 -4.64 21.18
C LEU A 108 16.07 -3.92 20.28
N SER A 109 15.56 -4.64 19.29
CA SER A 109 14.46 -4.20 18.43
C SER A 109 13.33 -5.22 18.51
N THR A 110 12.20 -4.77 19.05
CA THR A 110 10.95 -5.54 19.18
C THR A 110 9.94 -5.13 18.12
N ASN A 111 10.39 -4.76 16.92
CA ASN A 111 9.56 -4.21 15.86
C ASN A 111 8.43 -5.17 15.41
N LEU A 112 8.66 -6.48 15.41
CA LEU A 112 7.64 -7.47 15.07
C LEU A 112 6.57 -7.60 16.15
N MET A 113 6.96 -7.59 17.42
CA MET A 113 6.00 -7.55 18.53
C MET A 113 5.12 -6.30 18.45
N GLU A 114 5.74 -5.14 18.22
CA GLU A 114 5.02 -3.88 18.03
C GLU A 114 4.09 -3.91 16.82
N ARG A 115 4.48 -4.61 15.76
CA ARG A 115 3.64 -4.78 14.57
C ARG A 115 2.41 -5.63 14.89
N LEU A 116 2.58 -6.77 15.56
CA LEU A 116 1.48 -7.62 16.01
C LEU A 116 0.50 -6.83 16.89
N LEU A 117 1.02 -6.07 17.85
CA LEU A 117 0.21 -5.20 18.71
C LEU A 117 -0.58 -4.16 17.90
N MET A 118 0.05 -3.53 16.90
CA MET A 118 -0.62 -2.54 16.05
C MET A 118 -1.61 -3.15 15.05
N PHE A 119 -1.57 -4.46 14.80
CA PHE A 119 -2.57 -5.15 13.98
C PHE A 119 -3.80 -5.58 14.77
N ASP A 120 -3.69 -5.69 16.09
CA ASP A 120 -4.78 -6.12 16.99
C ASP A 120 -5.59 -4.95 17.58
N ILE A 121 -5.25 -3.71 17.23
CA ILE A 121 -6.02 -2.55 17.70
C ILE A 121 -7.33 -2.38 16.93
N THR A 122 -8.35 -1.85 17.61
CA THR A 122 -9.63 -1.54 17.01
C THR A 122 -9.54 -0.35 16.06
N MET A 123 -10.56 -0.19 15.21
CA MET A 123 -10.67 0.93 14.29
C MET A 123 -10.61 2.29 15.01
N THR A 124 -11.33 2.44 16.13
CA THR A 124 -11.33 3.68 16.93
C THR A 124 -9.97 3.94 17.56
N GLN A 125 -9.29 2.92 18.07
CA GLN A 125 -7.92 3.03 18.58
C GLN A 125 -6.97 3.51 17.48
N MET A 126 -7.06 2.95 16.27
CA MET A 126 -6.26 3.38 15.14
C MET A 126 -6.53 4.84 14.73
N LYS A 127 -7.80 5.27 14.73
CA LYS A 127 -8.18 6.67 14.48
C LYS A 127 -7.45 7.62 15.44
N VAL A 128 -7.44 7.31 16.74
CA VAL A 128 -6.74 8.12 17.75
C VAL A 128 -5.25 8.18 17.45
N TYR A 129 -4.61 7.06 17.15
CA TYR A 129 -3.17 7.03 16.85
C TYR A 129 -2.80 7.86 15.63
N VAL A 130 -3.61 7.83 14.56
CA VAL A 130 -3.39 8.67 13.37
C VAL A 130 -3.51 10.15 13.72
N ILE A 131 -4.51 10.56 14.49
CA ILE A 131 -4.65 11.96 14.93
C ILE A 131 -3.43 12.38 15.75
N MET A 132 -2.92 11.52 16.64
CA MET A 132 -1.68 11.81 17.37
C MET A 132 -0.48 12.04 16.42
N LYS A 133 -0.34 11.25 15.35
CA LYS A 133 0.71 11.45 14.35
C LYS A 133 0.59 12.81 13.65
N ILE A 134 -0.64 13.22 13.32
CA ILE A 134 -0.91 14.55 12.73
C ILE A 134 -0.47 15.64 13.71
N ILE A 135 -0.92 15.57 14.96
CA ILE A 135 -0.52 16.54 16.00
C ILE A 135 1.01 16.62 16.12
N SER A 136 1.68 15.47 16.10
CA SER A 136 3.14 15.45 16.17
C SER A 136 3.82 16.11 14.99
N LYS A 137 3.30 15.93 13.78
CA LYS A 137 3.87 16.55 12.60
C LYS A 137 3.67 18.07 12.61
N GLU A 138 2.48 18.52 12.98
CA GLU A 138 2.08 19.92 12.83
C GLU A 138 2.49 20.78 14.03
N PHE A 139 2.58 20.21 15.23
CA PHE A 139 2.88 20.98 16.44
C PHE A 139 4.16 20.57 17.14
N PHE A 140 4.49 19.27 17.21
CA PHE A 140 5.71 18.85 17.92
C PHE A 140 6.96 19.00 17.07
N LYS A 141 6.91 18.56 15.81
CA LYS A 141 8.07 18.58 14.90
C LYS A 141 8.61 19.99 14.65
N PRO A 142 7.80 21.06 14.51
CA PRO A 142 8.32 22.42 14.41
C PRO A 142 9.07 22.89 15.66
N LEU A 143 8.71 22.37 16.84
CA LEU A 143 9.31 22.77 18.11
C LEU A 143 10.58 21.98 18.45
N VAL A 144 10.56 20.66 18.22
CA VAL A 144 11.63 19.75 18.69
C VAL A 144 12.19 18.83 17.61
N GLY A 145 11.82 19.04 16.35
CA GLY A 145 12.21 18.17 15.24
C GLY A 145 11.77 16.72 15.47
N ASP A 146 12.61 15.78 15.05
CA ASP A 146 12.35 14.34 15.23
C ASP A 146 12.75 13.81 16.62
N ARG A 147 13.14 14.68 17.57
CA ARG A 147 13.47 14.29 18.95
C ARG A 147 12.26 13.73 19.69
N LEU A 148 11.06 14.27 19.43
CA LEU A 148 9.79 13.63 19.79
C LEU A 148 9.20 12.89 18.57
N SER A 149 9.81 11.75 18.23
CA SER A 149 9.38 10.91 17.11
C SER A 149 8.01 10.23 17.29
N THR A 150 7.46 9.72 16.18
CA THR A 150 6.26 8.87 16.13
C THR A 150 6.36 7.61 16.99
N PHE A 151 7.56 7.12 17.28
CA PHE A 151 7.78 5.99 18.18
C PHE A 151 7.33 6.28 19.62
N HIS A 152 7.53 7.51 20.10
CA HIS A 152 7.05 7.92 21.43
C HIS A 152 5.53 7.96 21.49
N LEU A 153 4.89 8.41 20.41
CA LEU A 153 3.44 8.44 20.30
C LEU A 153 2.86 7.03 20.28
N LYS A 154 3.45 6.14 19.47
CA LYS A 154 3.07 4.73 19.40
C LYS A 154 3.15 4.08 20.78
N THR A 155 4.27 4.30 21.47
CA THR A 155 4.46 3.79 22.83
C THR A 155 3.41 4.33 23.79
N THR A 156 3.16 5.65 23.77
CA THR A 156 2.10 6.27 24.59
C THR A 156 0.74 5.65 24.32
N PHE A 157 0.39 5.52 23.04
CA PHE A 157 -0.86 4.97 22.60
C PHE A 157 -1.06 3.51 23.04
N LEU A 158 -0.07 2.64 22.84
CA LEU A 158 -0.13 1.24 23.26
C LEU A 158 -0.32 1.09 24.78
N TYR A 159 0.34 1.94 25.59
CA TYR A 159 0.09 1.98 27.03
C TYR A 159 -1.32 2.46 27.36
N CYS A 160 -1.86 3.43 26.61
CA CYS A 160 -3.24 3.88 26.84
C CYS A 160 -4.25 2.78 26.53
N VAL A 161 -4.07 2.04 25.43
CA VAL A 161 -4.93 0.90 25.07
C VAL A 161 -4.87 -0.18 26.15
N GLU A 162 -3.68 -0.57 26.60
CA GLU A 162 -3.51 -1.56 27.67
C GLU A 162 -4.16 -1.16 29.00
N MET A 163 -4.12 0.14 29.31
CA MET A 163 -4.56 0.67 30.61
C MET A 163 -6.04 1.00 30.69
N SER A 164 -6.79 0.91 29.59
CA SER A 164 -8.18 1.36 29.52
C SER A 164 -9.12 0.27 29.06
N PRO A 165 -10.36 0.23 29.58
CA PRO A 165 -11.31 -0.80 29.21
C PRO A 165 -11.75 -0.65 27.74
N PRO A 166 -12.04 -1.75 27.03
CA PRO A 166 -12.42 -1.69 25.61
C PRO A 166 -13.60 -0.78 25.32
N CYS A 167 -14.57 -0.67 26.25
CA CYS A 167 -15.78 0.14 26.09
C CYS A 167 -15.54 1.65 25.96
N ILE A 168 -14.37 2.18 26.33
CA ILE A 168 -14.09 3.61 26.07
C ILE A 168 -13.65 3.86 24.63
N TRP A 169 -13.18 2.84 23.92
CA TRP A 169 -12.66 2.95 22.54
C TRP A 169 -13.78 2.83 21.51
N GLU A 170 -14.80 3.66 21.67
CA GLU A 170 -15.91 3.82 20.74
C GLU A 170 -15.79 5.15 20.00
N ASP A 171 -16.33 5.25 18.78
CA ASP A 171 -16.18 6.44 17.93
C ASP A 171 -16.76 7.70 18.59
N GLU A 172 -17.82 7.53 19.38
CA GLU A 172 -18.47 8.59 20.18
C GLU A 172 -17.51 9.17 21.23
N ASN A 173 -16.54 8.36 21.67
CA ASN A 173 -15.54 8.71 22.66
C ASN A 173 -14.17 9.05 22.05
N LEU A 174 -14.07 9.22 20.71
CA LEU A 174 -12.81 9.42 20.00
C LEU A 174 -11.97 10.57 20.57
N ILE A 175 -12.62 11.72 20.83
CA ILE A 175 -11.95 12.91 21.38
C ILE A 175 -11.48 12.65 22.82
N GLN A 176 -12.28 11.94 23.62
CA GLN A 176 -11.92 11.59 24.98
C GLN A 176 -10.73 10.63 25.01
N CYS A 177 -10.69 9.66 24.10
CA CYS A 177 -9.56 8.75 23.92
C CYS A 177 -8.28 9.48 23.46
N LEU A 178 -8.40 10.43 22.55
CA LEU A 178 -7.30 11.30 22.15
C LEU A 178 -6.76 12.10 23.33
N LYS A 179 -7.63 12.77 24.09
CA LYS A 179 -7.25 13.50 25.30
C LYS A 179 -6.56 12.61 26.33
N TYR A 180 -7.04 11.38 26.49
CA TYR A 180 -6.41 10.40 27.37
C TYR A 180 -4.97 10.09 26.95
N CYS A 181 -4.74 9.90 25.64
CA CYS A 181 -3.39 9.69 25.10
C CYS A 181 -2.48 10.91 25.29
N LEU A 182 -2.97 12.11 24.97
CA LEU A 182 -2.21 13.36 25.12
C LEU A 182 -1.90 13.67 26.60
N THR A 183 -2.83 13.38 27.50
CA THR A 183 -2.66 13.54 28.95
C THR A 183 -1.60 12.58 29.48
N THR A 184 -1.58 11.34 28.97
CA THR A 184 -0.56 10.35 29.30
C THR A 184 0.82 10.81 28.83
N LEU A 185 0.95 11.27 27.58
CA LEU A 185 2.20 11.83 27.06
C LEU A 185 2.68 13.03 27.89
N ARG A 186 1.76 13.95 28.23
CA ARG A 186 2.07 15.12 29.06
C ARG A 186 2.55 14.71 30.45
N ARG A 187 1.93 13.70 31.06
CA ARG A 187 2.37 13.17 32.36
C ARG A 187 3.80 12.65 32.28
N TRP A 188 4.12 11.89 31.23
CA TRP A 188 5.47 11.36 31.00
C TRP A 188 6.50 12.46 30.75
N LEU A 189 6.14 13.52 30.03
CA LEU A 189 7.01 14.68 29.85
C LEU A 189 7.29 15.40 31.18
N LYS A 190 6.28 15.55 32.06
CA LYS A 190 6.47 16.15 33.39
C LYS A 190 7.47 15.39 34.26
N VAL A 191 7.40 14.06 34.25
CA VAL A 191 8.34 13.20 34.99
C VAL A 191 9.61 12.88 34.18
N ARG A 192 9.72 13.43 32.97
CA ARG A 192 10.83 13.23 32.02
C ARG A 192 11.15 11.75 31.73
N TYR A 193 10.12 10.92 31.76
CA TYR A 193 10.25 9.48 31.62
C TYR A 193 9.16 8.93 30.70
N CYS A 194 9.56 8.49 29.50
CA CYS A 194 8.72 7.74 28.58
C CYS A 194 9.18 6.29 28.56
N PRO A 195 8.44 5.35 29.18
CA PRO A 195 8.85 3.95 29.22
C PRO A 195 8.86 3.36 27.81
N HIS A 196 9.80 2.48 27.51
CA HIS A 196 9.66 1.60 26.34
C HIS A 196 8.47 0.64 26.55
N TYR A 197 7.76 0.28 25.48
CA TYR A 197 6.56 -0.56 25.59
C TYR A 197 6.89 -2.01 25.98
N THR A 198 7.88 -2.62 25.33
CA THR A 198 8.30 -4.02 25.57
C THR A 198 9.46 -4.15 26.57
N THR A 199 10.45 -3.26 26.52
CA THR A 199 11.69 -3.36 27.30
C THR A 199 11.61 -2.60 28.64
N VAL A 200 11.95 -3.25 29.75
CA VAL A 200 12.00 -2.60 31.07
C VAL A 200 13.16 -1.62 31.21
N ASN A 201 12.98 -0.64 32.09
CA ASN A 201 14.01 0.33 32.50
C ASN A 201 14.62 1.16 31.37
N VAL A 202 13.97 1.21 30.19
CA VAL A 202 14.38 2.06 29.07
C VAL A 202 13.51 3.32 29.05
N ASN A 203 14.16 4.48 29.18
CA ASN A 203 13.53 5.78 29.01
C ASN A 203 13.76 6.30 27.59
N LEU A 204 12.70 6.35 26.79
CA LEU A 204 12.76 6.79 25.40
C LEU A 204 13.08 8.28 25.23
N PHE A 205 12.84 9.12 26.24
CA PHE A 205 13.21 10.54 26.20
C PHE A 205 14.70 10.79 26.49
N ALA A 206 15.37 9.84 27.14
CA ALA A 206 16.77 9.99 27.52
C ALA A 206 17.67 10.13 26.27
N GLY A 207 18.53 11.15 26.27
CA GLY A 207 19.46 11.41 25.15
C GLY A 207 18.79 11.92 23.88
N LYS A 208 17.46 12.13 23.86
CA LYS A 208 16.73 12.66 22.71
C LYS A 208 16.24 14.07 22.95
N LEU A 209 15.42 14.29 23.98
CA LEU A 209 14.85 15.62 24.28
C LEU A 209 15.80 16.44 25.18
N GLN A 210 15.92 17.73 24.88
CA GLN A 210 16.70 18.68 25.66
C GLN A 210 15.87 19.26 26.82
N TRP A 211 16.54 19.72 27.87
CA TRP A 211 15.89 20.16 29.13
C TRP A 211 14.90 21.32 28.95
N ASN A 212 15.22 22.26 28.06
CA ASN A 212 14.40 23.41 27.71
C ASN A 212 13.18 23.05 26.83
N GLU A 213 13.17 21.87 26.21
CA GLU A 213 12.07 21.43 25.34
C GLU A 213 10.90 20.84 26.13
N PHE A 214 11.16 20.25 27.30
CA PHE A 214 10.12 19.64 28.12
C PHE A 214 9.03 20.63 28.55
N PRO A 215 9.34 21.82 29.13
CA PRO A 215 8.30 22.78 29.53
C PRO A 215 7.43 23.23 28.35
N VAL A 216 8.06 23.51 27.20
CA VAL A 216 7.36 23.95 25.98
C VAL A 216 6.34 22.90 25.52
N LEU A 217 6.74 21.63 25.46
CA LEU A 217 5.84 20.53 25.08
C LEU A 217 4.74 20.29 26.12
N ILE A 218 5.06 20.44 27.41
CA ILE A 218 4.10 20.27 28.52
C ILE A 218 2.99 21.34 28.46
N ASP A 219 3.37 22.58 28.17
CA ASP A 219 2.44 23.70 28.07
C ASP A 219 1.61 23.61 26.81
N LEU A 220 2.21 23.29 25.66
CA LEU A 220 1.48 23.01 24.41
C LEU A 220 0.43 21.92 24.61
N LEU A 221 0.82 20.78 25.20
CA LEU A 221 -0.11 19.69 25.48
C LEU A 221 -1.18 20.09 26.49
N LYS A 222 -0.84 20.92 27.49
CA LYS A 222 -1.82 21.44 28.44
C LYS A 222 -2.88 22.24 27.71
N ASP A 223 -2.48 23.14 26.82
CA ASP A 223 -3.38 23.99 26.07
C ASP A 223 -4.25 23.18 25.11
N MET A 224 -3.69 22.16 24.44
CA MET A 224 -4.45 21.23 23.59
C MET A 224 -5.47 20.40 24.37
N ILE A 225 -5.14 19.97 25.59
CA ILE A 225 -6.05 19.19 26.43
C ILE A 225 -7.19 20.07 26.97
N MET A 226 -6.88 21.33 27.31
CA MET A 226 -7.82 22.27 27.95
C MET A 226 -8.77 22.97 26.97
N ASN A 227 -8.33 23.26 25.74
CA ASN A 227 -9.12 24.07 24.79
C ASN A 227 -10.04 23.24 23.86
N ASP A 228 -10.33 21.97 24.19
CA ASP A 228 -11.01 21.03 23.28
C ASP A 228 -10.35 20.96 21.88
N VAL A 229 -11.06 20.38 20.90
CA VAL A 229 -10.62 20.17 19.50
C VAL A 229 -10.35 21.48 18.74
N SER A 230 -10.52 22.67 19.36
CA SER A 230 -10.23 23.97 18.74
C SER A 230 -8.78 24.10 18.25
N CYS A 231 -7.83 23.42 18.89
CA CYS A 231 -6.46 23.34 18.39
C CYS A 231 -6.33 22.51 17.10
N LEU A 232 -7.21 21.51 16.89
CA LEU A 232 -7.32 20.77 15.63
C LEU A 232 -7.95 21.62 14.53
N HIS A 233 -8.79 22.62 14.86
CA HIS A 233 -9.25 23.61 13.88
C HIS A 233 -8.11 24.53 13.40
N ASN A 234 -7.10 24.76 14.23
CA ASN A 234 -5.89 25.52 13.90
C ASN A 234 -4.78 24.67 13.26
N VAL A 235 -5.01 23.36 13.07
CA VAL A 235 -4.14 22.58 12.17
C VAL A 235 -4.30 23.22 10.81
N LYS A 236 -3.24 23.92 10.39
CA LYS A 236 -3.14 24.53 9.08
C LYS A 236 -3.15 23.44 8.02
N MET A 237 -4.36 23.05 7.60
CA MET A 237 -4.58 22.20 6.44
C MET A 237 -3.89 22.78 5.21
N ASP A 238 -3.62 24.08 5.19
CA ASP A 238 -2.81 24.81 4.22
C ASP A 238 -1.37 24.29 4.09
N ASP A 239 -0.74 23.60 5.03
CA ASP A 239 0.59 23.01 4.74
C ASP A 239 0.46 21.62 4.08
N LEU A 240 -0.66 20.92 4.27
CA LEU A 240 -1.00 19.70 3.52
C LEU A 240 -1.52 20.07 2.12
N GLY A 241 -2.46 21.02 2.07
CA GLY A 241 -3.02 21.65 0.89
C GLY A 241 -1.98 22.40 0.07
N ASN A 242 -1.01 23.13 0.67
CA ASN A 242 0.10 23.72 -0.08
C ASN A 242 1.14 22.69 -0.49
N ARG A 243 1.33 21.56 0.21
CA ARG A 243 2.18 20.46 -0.29
C ARG A 243 1.52 19.68 -1.44
N ILE A 244 0.20 19.70 -1.51
CA ILE A 244 -0.60 19.20 -2.62
C ILE A 244 -0.62 20.23 -3.77
N SER A 245 -0.80 21.52 -3.46
CA SER A 245 -0.81 22.65 -4.41
C SER A 245 0.57 23.04 -4.93
N SER A 246 1.65 22.85 -4.18
CA SER A 246 3.03 23.07 -4.68
C SER A 246 3.53 21.92 -5.56
N ASN A 247 2.81 20.79 -5.55
CA ASN A 247 2.98 19.69 -6.50
C ASN A 247 1.88 19.63 -7.56
N SER A 248 0.96 20.60 -7.59
CA SER A 248 -0.08 20.70 -8.63
C SER A 248 -0.01 22.05 -9.31
N THR A 249 0.14 22.05 -10.63
CA THR A 249 0.30 23.27 -11.45
C THR A 249 -0.98 24.10 -11.61
N TYR A 250 -1.98 23.96 -10.74
CA TYR A 250 -3.23 24.70 -10.88
C TYR A 250 -3.77 25.27 -9.56
N SER A 251 -3.71 26.61 -9.49
CA SER A 251 -4.41 27.45 -8.53
C SER A 251 -5.92 27.24 -8.62
N THR A 252 -6.55 26.90 -7.50
CA THR A 252 -8.01 27.00 -7.37
C THR A 252 -8.35 28.15 -6.43
N ASN A 253 -8.84 29.23 -7.03
CA ASN A 253 -9.41 30.36 -6.31
C ASN A 253 -10.73 29.95 -5.64
N GLY A 254 -10.78 30.12 -4.31
CA GLY A 254 -11.95 30.58 -3.57
C GLY A 254 -13.13 29.62 -3.39
N LEU A 255 -13.21 28.99 -2.22
CA LEU A 255 -14.47 28.68 -1.51
C LEU A 255 -14.17 28.51 0.01
N PRO A 256 -14.99 29.05 0.93
CA PRO A 256 -14.68 29.02 2.37
C PRO A 256 -15.08 27.66 3.01
N PHE A 257 -14.14 27.07 3.78
CA PHE A 257 -14.16 25.71 4.34
C PHE A 257 -14.73 25.62 5.78
N GLU A 258 -15.74 26.41 6.15
CA GLU A 258 -16.14 26.55 7.57
C GLU A 258 -17.08 25.47 8.15
N LYS A 259 -17.37 24.36 7.45
CA LYS A 259 -18.20 23.27 8.01
C LYS A 259 -17.75 21.88 7.58
N LEU A 260 -16.53 21.48 7.95
CA LEU A 260 -16.05 20.11 7.73
C LEU A 260 -16.32 19.24 8.97
N ASP A 261 -17.32 18.38 8.83
CA ASP A 261 -17.96 17.52 9.83
C ASP A 261 -17.06 16.36 10.29
N ILE A 262 -17.15 15.94 11.56
CA ILE A 262 -16.42 14.78 12.15
C ILE A 262 -16.66 13.49 11.33
N ALA A 263 -17.78 13.41 10.63
CA ALA A 263 -18.11 12.36 9.66
C ALA A 263 -17.08 12.23 8.52
N VAL A 264 -16.48 13.33 8.06
CA VAL A 264 -15.48 13.34 6.98
C VAL A 264 -14.16 12.73 7.45
N VAL A 265 -13.69 13.12 8.63
CA VAL A 265 -12.48 12.55 9.26
C VAL A 265 -12.68 11.07 9.58
N ARG A 266 -13.88 10.69 10.05
CA ARG A 266 -14.28 9.29 10.34
C ARG A 266 -14.34 8.43 9.08
N ASN A 267 -14.85 8.96 7.96
CA ASN A 267 -14.89 8.25 6.67
C ASN A 267 -13.51 8.14 6.03
N MET A 268 -12.69 9.20 6.07
CA MET A 268 -11.31 9.18 5.58
C MET A 268 -10.43 8.19 6.35
N LEU A 269 -10.56 8.13 7.68
CA LEU A 269 -9.81 7.16 8.49
C LEU A 269 -10.27 5.73 8.23
N THR A 270 -11.57 5.50 8.07
CA THR A 270 -12.08 4.16 7.74
C THR A 270 -11.57 3.71 6.37
N LEU A 271 -11.51 4.60 5.37
CA LEU A 271 -10.97 4.29 4.04
C LEU A 271 -9.44 4.15 4.01
N MET A 272 -8.68 4.99 4.72
CA MET A 272 -7.22 4.84 4.83
C MET A 272 -6.83 3.53 5.50
N ILE A 273 -7.58 3.11 6.52
CA ILE A 273 -7.35 1.84 7.21
C ILE A 273 -7.73 0.69 6.28
N PHE A 274 -8.83 0.79 5.53
CA PHE A 274 -9.26 -0.23 4.58
C PHE A 274 -8.33 -0.37 3.36
N CYS A 275 -7.80 0.74 2.82
CA CYS A 275 -6.75 0.75 1.79
C CYS A 275 -5.43 0.17 2.30
N SER A 276 -5.12 0.31 3.59
CA SER A 276 -3.92 -0.28 4.21
C SER A 276 -4.05 -1.79 4.45
N PHE A 277 -5.28 -2.31 4.59
CA PHE A 277 -5.55 -3.75 4.70
C PHE A 277 -5.64 -4.46 3.33
N SER A 278 -6.02 -3.75 2.26
CA SER A 278 -6.09 -4.29 0.89
C SER A 278 -4.76 -4.81 0.38
N SER A 279 -3.67 -4.08 0.60
CA SER A 279 -2.36 -4.43 0.07
C SER A 279 -1.75 -5.68 0.74
N TYR A 280 -2.14 -6.02 1.97
CA TYR A 280 -1.55 -7.17 2.68
C TYR A 280 -2.13 -8.51 2.25
N TYR A 281 -3.47 -8.62 2.16
CA TYR A 281 -4.14 -9.86 1.71
C TYR A 281 -3.90 -10.12 0.21
N GLU A 282 -3.93 -9.06 -0.61
CA GLU A 282 -3.59 -9.14 -2.04
C GLU A 282 -2.12 -9.56 -2.24
N MET A 283 -1.19 -9.15 -1.37
CA MET A 283 0.22 -9.59 -1.45
C MET A 283 0.44 -11.05 -1.02
N GLU A 284 -0.28 -11.58 -0.05
CA GLU A 284 -0.18 -13.00 0.34
C GLU A 284 -0.80 -13.91 -0.73
N MET A 285 -1.88 -13.47 -1.38
CA MET A 285 -2.50 -14.14 -2.53
C MET A 285 -1.54 -14.21 -3.73
N LEU A 286 -0.83 -13.12 -4.05
CA LEU A 286 0.10 -13.04 -5.18
C LEU A 286 1.36 -13.91 -5.00
N ALA A 287 1.74 -14.23 -3.76
CA ALA A 287 2.90 -15.05 -3.45
C ALA A 287 2.63 -16.57 -3.45
N ALA A 288 1.36 -16.98 -3.50
CA ALA A 288 0.96 -18.38 -3.43
C ALA A 288 1.17 -19.09 -4.77
N VAL A 289 1.72 -20.31 -4.73
CA VAL A 289 2.07 -21.09 -5.93
C VAL A 289 0.84 -21.76 -6.57
N GLU A 290 -0.19 -22.06 -5.78
CA GLU A 290 -1.32 -22.88 -6.22
C GLU A 290 -2.62 -22.07 -6.35
N THR A 291 -3.06 -21.85 -7.59
CA THR A 291 -4.27 -21.05 -7.91
C THR A 291 -5.55 -21.58 -7.24
N SER A 292 -5.72 -22.89 -7.07
CA SER A 292 -6.92 -23.46 -6.42
C SER A 292 -7.01 -23.11 -4.94
N LYS A 293 -5.87 -23.07 -4.23
CA LYS A 293 -5.82 -22.64 -2.83
C LYS A 293 -6.15 -21.15 -2.72
N VAL A 294 -5.55 -20.34 -3.62
CA VAL A 294 -5.82 -18.89 -3.69
C VAL A 294 -7.30 -18.60 -3.89
N ILE A 295 -7.96 -19.33 -4.79
CA ILE A 295 -9.40 -19.18 -5.02
C ILE A 295 -10.18 -19.46 -3.72
N ASN A 296 -9.88 -20.54 -3.01
CA ASN A 296 -10.60 -20.90 -1.78
C ASN A 296 -10.41 -19.87 -0.66
N ASP A 297 -9.17 -19.42 -0.43
CA ASP A 297 -8.88 -18.41 0.58
C ASP A 297 -9.59 -17.08 0.19
N HIS A 298 -9.56 -16.70 -1.08
CA HIS A 298 -10.27 -15.51 -1.57
C HIS A 298 -11.80 -15.62 -1.41
N SER A 299 -12.39 -16.80 -1.57
CA SER A 299 -13.82 -17.03 -1.29
C SER A 299 -14.16 -16.77 0.18
N GLN A 300 -13.33 -17.24 1.12
CA GLN A 300 -13.54 -16.98 2.56
C GLN A 300 -13.47 -15.48 2.87
N TYR A 301 -12.54 -14.78 2.24
CA TYR A 301 -12.41 -13.34 2.39
C TYR A 301 -13.62 -12.57 1.85
N ILE A 302 -14.16 -12.96 0.68
CA ILE A 302 -15.42 -12.40 0.16
C ILE A 302 -16.56 -12.65 1.14
N GLN A 303 -16.68 -13.85 1.71
CA GLN A 303 -17.73 -14.17 2.69
C GLN A 303 -17.63 -13.30 3.95
N GLN A 304 -16.42 -13.01 4.43
CA GLN A 304 -16.20 -12.08 5.54
C GLN A 304 -16.67 -10.67 5.18
N LEU A 305 -16.37 -10.20 3.96
CA LEU A 305 -16.83 -8.90 3.49
C LEU A 305 -18.35 -8.86 3.34
N GLU A 306 -18.99 -9.89 2.77
CA GLU A 306 -20.45 -10.00 2.70
C GLU A 306 -21.08 -9.94 4.10
N THR A 307 -20.51 -10.66 5.07
CA THR A 307 -20.96 -10.60 6.48
C THR A 307 -20.86 -9.18 7.04
N ILE A 308 -19.74 -8.49 6.82
CA ILE A 308 -19.56 -7.10 7.27
C ILE A 308 -20.55 -6.16 6.56
N TYR A 309 -20.86 -6.41 5.28
CA TYR A 309 -21.85 -5.65 4.54
C TYR A 309 -23.27 -5.83 5.09
N GLU A 310 -23.60 -7.00 5.60
CA GLU A 310 -24.92 -7.29 6.18
C GLU A 310 -25.05 -6.79 7.61
N THR A 311 -24.09 -7.16 8.48
CA THR A 311 -24.18 -6.98 9.93
C THR A 311 -23.38 -5.78 10.45
N GLY A 312 -22.56 -5.16 9.60
CA GLY A 312 -21.67 -4.07 10.00
C GLY A 312 -22.40 -2.75 10.26
N THR A 313 -21.68 -1.83 10.90
CA THR A 313 -22.14 -0.45 11.07
C THR A 313 -22.34 0.23 9.70
N VAL A 314 -23.12 1.31 9.64
CA VAL A 314 -23.34 2.08 8.40
C VAL A 314 -22.01 2.42 7.69
N HIS A 315 -20.95 2.75 8.43
CA HIS A 315 -19.64 3.08 7.83
C HIS A 315 -18.90 1.85 7.30
N MET A 316 -18.97 0.73 8.03
CA MET A 316 -18.39 -0.54 7.56
C MET A 316 -19.09 -0.98 6.29
N ARG A 317 -20.42 -0.89 6.24
CA ARG A 317 -21.20 -1.20 5.03
C ARG A 317 -20.82 -0.31 3.86
N SER A 318 -20.69 0.99 4.06
CA SER A 318 -20.26 1.93 3.01
C SER A 318 -18.82 1.67 2.53
N ALA A 319 -17.90 1.29 3.41
CA ALA A 319 -16.54 0.95 3.01
C ALA A 319 -16.50 -0.36 2.21
N VAL A 320 -17.23 -1.37 2.68
CA VAL A 320 -17.32 -2.66 2.00
C VAL A 320 -18.06 -2.54 0.67
N SER A 321 -19.09 -1.71 0.55
CA SER A 321 -19.86 -1.54 -0.69
C SER A 321 -19.01 -1.00 -1.85
N ILE A 322 -17.93 -0.28 -1.55
CA ILE A 322 -16.97 0.19 -2.56
C ILE A 322 -16.06 -0.97 -2.99
N LYS A 323 -15.55 -1.77 -2.05
CA LYS A 323 -14.52 -2.79 -2.32
C LYS A 323 -15.08 -4.11 -2.83
N LEU A 324 -16.20 -4.55 -2.28
CA LEU A 324 -16.79 -5.85 -2.54
C LEU A 324 -17.02 -6.11 -4.05
N PRO A 325 -17.48 -5.13 -4.87
CA PRO A 325 -17.53 -5.28 -6.32
C PRO A 325 -16.18 -5.61 -6.98
N PHE A 326 -15.09 -4.97 -6.58
CA PHE A 326 -13.75 -5.28 -7.10
C PHE A 326 -13.32 -6.71 -6.74
N GLN A 327 -13.63 -7.15 -5.52
CA GLN A 327 -13.29 -8.49 -5.07
C GLN A 327 -14.06 -9.56 -5.86
N TYR A 328 -15.35 -9.33 -6.16
CA TYR A 328 -16.09 -10.22 -7.07
C TYR A 328 -15.45 -10.29 -8.46
N SER A 329 -14.99 -9.15 -8.99
CA SER A 329 -14.30 -9.07 -10.30
C SER A 329 -13.06 -9.96 -10.35
N ILE A 330 -12.19 -9.83 -9.34
CA ILE A 330 -10.94 -10.60 -9.23
C ILE A 330 -11.28 -12.08 -9.04
N HIS A 331 -12.23 -12.40 -8.17
CA HIS A 331 -12.61 -13.79 -7.90
C HIS A 331 -13.20 -14.49 -9.13
N ALA A 332 -14.08 -13.80 -9.87
CA ALA A 332 -14.67 -14.31 -11.09
C ALA A 332 -13.59 -14.62 -12.13
N ALA A 333 -12.61 -13.73 -12.31
CA ALA A 333 -11.51 -13.93 -13.25
C ALA A 333 -10.55 -15.05 -12.83
N MET A 334 -10.25 -15.22 -11.54
CA MET A 334 -9.44 -16.35 -11.07
C MET A 334 -10.15 -17.69 -11.34
N LYS A 335 -11.46 -17.80 -11.05
CA LYS A 335 -12.25 -19.01 -11.35
C LYS A 335 -12.36 -19.26 -12.86
N ALA A 336 -12.52 -18.20 -13.65
CA ALA A 336 -12.53 -18.28 -15.11
C ALA A 336 -11.19 -18.76 -15.65
N SER A 337 -10.09 -18.21 -15.15
CA SER A 337 -8.72 -18.57 -15.54
C SER A 337 -8.43 -20.05 -15.27
N LEU A 338 -8.86 -20.56 -14.11
CA LEU A 338 -8.75 -21.99 -13.79
C LEU A 338 -9.59 -22.86 -14.76
N SER A 339 -10.83 -22.45 -15.05
CA SER A 339 -11.72 -23.19 -15.96
C SER A 339 -11.18 -23.20 -17.38
N ILE A 340 -10.75 -22.05 -17.91
CA ILE A 340 -10.17 -21.90 -19.25
C ILE A 340 -8.86 -22.70 -19.36
N GLY A 341 -7.98 -22.59 -18.36
CA GLY A 341 -6.71 -23.35 -18.34
C GLY A 341 -6.91 -24.87 -18.35
N ASN A 342 -8.00 -25.34 -17.75
CA ASN A 342 -8.38 -26.76 -17.75
C ASN A 342 -9.25 -27.16 -18.96
N ASN A 343 -9.48 -26.26 -19.93
CA ASN A 343 -10.39 -26.46 -21.06
C ASN A 343 -11.83 -26.87 -20.64
N GLN A 344 -12.30 -26.32 -19.52
CA GLN A 344 -13.65 -26.53 -19.00
C GLN A 344 -14.59 -25.40 -19.39
N SER A 345 -15.89 -25.70 -19.49
CA SER A 345 -16.92 -24.66 -19.66
C SER A 345 -16.95 -23.75 -18.44
N LEU A 346 -17.11 -22.44 -18.65
CA LEU A 346 -17.22 -21.45 -17.57
C LEU A 346 -18.45 -21.74 -16.68
N PRO A 347 -18.27 -22.00 -15.37
CA PRO A 347 -19.38 -22.17 -14.44
C PRO A 347 -20.30 -20.95 -14.37
N HIS A 348 -21.60 -21.19 -14.17
CA HIS A 348 -22.60 -20.11 -14.08
C HIS A 348 -22.29 -19.08 -12.98
N GLU A 349 -21.74 -19.54 -11.86
CA GLU A 349 -21.34 -18.72 -10.72
C GLU A 349 -20.37 -17.59 -11.09
N ILE A 350 -19.51 -17.79 -12.10
CA ILE A 350 -18.60 -16.74 -12.59
C ILE A 350 -19.40 -15.53 -13.07
N PHE A 351 -20.49 -15.77 -13.81
CA PHE A 351 -21.33 -14.69 -14.33
C PHE A 351 -22.11 -13.99 -13.22
N THR A 352 -22.56 -14.73 -12.21
CA THR A 352 -23.17 -14.13 -11.00
C THR A 352 -22.19 -13.20 -10.28
N LEU A 353 -20.93 -13.60 -10.15
CA LEU A 353 -19.88 -12.76 -9.56
C LEU A 353 -19.58 -11.54 -10.46
N CYS A 354 -19.50 -11.73 -11.77
CA CYS A 354 -19.32 -10.64 -12.72
C CYS A 354 -20.44 -9.61 -12.63
N ASP A 355 -21.71 -10.03 -12.54
CA ASP A 355 -22.85 -9.13 -12.39
C ASP A 355 -22.74 -8.31 -11.10
N LYS A 356 -22.39 -8.95 -9.98
CA LYS A 356 -22.12 -8.25 -8.71
C LYS A 356 -20.94 -7.27 -8.82
N SER A 357 -19.97 -7.53 -9.71
CA SER A 357 -18.78 -6.69 -9.91
C SER A 357 -19.03 -5.44 -10.74
N LEU A 358 -20.12 -5.36 -11.52
CA LEU A 358 -20.42 -4.23 -12.41
C LEU A 358 -20.59 -2.89 -11.69
N MET A 359 -20.74 -2.93 -10.36
CA MET A 359 -20.85 -1.77 -9.47
C MET A 359 -19.50 -1.21 -9.04
N SER A 360 -18.38 -1.81 -9.47
CA SER A 360 -17.02 -1.36 -9.12
C SER A 360 -16.69 -0.01 -9.73
N ASP A 361 -16.95 0.13 -11.02
CA ASP A 361 -16.55 1.27 -11.84
C ASP A 361 -17.21 1.21 -13.23
N VAL A 362 -16.92 2.19 -14.07
CA VAL A 362 -17.43 2.27 -15.44
C VAL A 362 -16.86 1.17 -16.32
N THR A 363 -15.57 0.85 -16.21
CA THR A 363 -14.83 0.11 -17.26
C THR A 363 -14.15 -1.19 -16.81
N SER A 364 -13.40 -1.20 -15.71
CA SER A 364 -12.42 -2.23 -15.36
C SER A 364 -13.04 -3.62 -15.25
N SER A 365 -14.13 -3.76 -14.47
CA SER A 365 -14.82 -5.06 -14.33
C SER A 365 -15.49 -5.53 -15.62
N ARG A 366 -16.00 -4.60 -16.46
CA ARG A 366 -16.56 -4.94 -17.78
C ARG A 366 -15.48 -5.39 -18.75
N LEU A 367 -14.34 -4.71 -18.78
CA LEU A 367 -13.19 -5.09 -19.61
C LEU A 367 -12.61 -6.44 -19.19
N LYS A 368 -12.57 -6.73 -17.88
CA LYS A 368 -12.19 -8.03 -17.35
C LYS A 368 -13.17 -9.13 -17.78
N LEU A 369 -14.48 -8.88 -17.72
CA LEU A 369 -15.50 -9.80 -18.26
C LEU A 369 -15.37 -10.01 -19.78
N ALA A 370 -15.15 -8.94 -20.55
CA ALA A 370 -14.89 -9.06 -21.99
C ALA A 370 -13.65 -9.92 -22.28
N SER A 371 -12.63 -9.82 -21.45
CA SER A 371 -11.40 -10.61 -21.56
C SER A 371 -11.61 -12.09 -21.23
N ILE A 372 -12.46 -12.39 -20.24
CA ILE A 372 -12.92 -13.75 -19.93
C ILE A 372 -13.65 -14.34 -21.15
N TYR A 373 -14.62 -13.61 -21.73
CA TYR A 373 -15.34 -14.07 -22.91
C TYR A 373 -14.41 -14.26 -24.12
N PHE A 374 -13.52 -13.31 -24.38
CA PHE A 374 -12.54 -13.42 -25.46
C PHE A 374 -11.67 -14.68 -25.30
N SER A 375 -11.13 -14.90 -24.11
CA SER A 375 -10.25 -16.04 -23.82
C SER A 375 -10.99 -17.38 -23.89
N ALA A 376 -12.29 -17.38 -23.58
CA ALA A 376 -13.19 -18.52 -23.78
C ALA A 376 -13.71 -18.68 -25.22
N ARG A 377 -13.21 -17.89 -26.18
CA ARG A 377 -13.64 -17.86 -27.60
C ARG A 377 -15.12 -17.52 -27.82
N ARG A 378 -15.70 -16.76 -26.90
CA ARG A 378 -17.07 -16.23 -26.93
C ARG A 378 -17.07 -14.78 -27.45
N PHE A 379 -16.71 -14.63 -28.73
CA PHE A 379 -16.41 -13.32 -29.31
C PHE A 379 -17.61 -12.39 -29.43
N GLU A 380 -18.81 -12.93 -29.65
CA GLU A 380 -20.04 -12.12 -29.73
C GLU A 380 -20.38 -11.50 -28.39
N GLU A 381 -20.28 -12.26 -27.30
CA GLU A 381 -20.50 -11.78 -25.95
C GLU A 381 -19.42 -10.78 -25.51
N ALA A 382 -18.16 -11.04 -25.86
CA ALA A 382 -17.07 -10.09 -25.63
C ALA A 382 -17.36 -8.76 -26.34
N ALA A 383 -17.74 -8.79 -27.62
CA ALA A 383 -18.09 -7.60 -28.40
C ALA A 383 -19.29 -6.84 -27.80
N ALA A 384 -20.30 -7.56 -27.31
CA ALA A 384 -21.46 -6.96 -26.66
C ALA A 384 -21.06 -6.18 -25.39
N ILE A 385 -20.15 -6.73 -24.57
CA ILE A 385 -19.63 -6.02 -23.40
C ILE A 385 -18.80 -4.80 -23.81
N LEU A 386 -17.93 -4.92 -24.81
CA LEU A 386 -17.14 -3.77 -25.28
C LEU A 386 -18.00 -2.63 -25.82
N LYS A 387 -19.12 -2.94 -26.49
CA LYS A 387 -20.10 -1.94 -26.92
C LYS A 387 -20.75 -1.22 -25.73
N GLN A 388 -20.98 -1.92 -24.62
CA GLN A 388 -21.45 -1.27 -23.38
C GLN A 388 -20.38 -0.35 -22.80
N VAL A 389 -19.12 -0.79 -22.75
CA VAL A 389 -18.01 0.04 -22.27
C VAL A 389 -17.89 1.31 -23.11
N ASP A 390 -17.87 1.18 -24.43
CA ASP A 390 -17.77 2.30 -25.37
C ASP A 390 -18.92 3.31 -25.19
N ALA A 391 -20.15 2.82 -24.98
CA ALA A 391 -21.32 3.68 -24.71
C ALA A 391 -21.26 4.41 -23.36
N LEU A 392 -20.54 3.85 -22.38
CA LEU A 392 -20.36 4.45 -21.05
C LEU A 392 -19.16 5.40 -21.02
N THR A 393 -18.16 5.20 -21.87
CA THR A 393 -17.03 6.12 -22.00
C THR A 393 -17.48 7.42 -22.66
N SER A 394 -17.37 8.52 -21.94
CA SER A 394 -17.68 9.87 -22.44
C SER A 394 -16.67 10.87 -21.92
N ASN A 395 -16.70 12.11 -22.43
CA ASN A 395 -15.83 13.20 -21.95
C ASN A 395 -16.02 13.55 -20.46
N LYS A 396 -17.04 12.98 -19.80
CA LYS A 396 -17.30 13.16 -18.37
C LYS A 396 -16.67 12.07 -17.50
N VAL A 397 -16.15 11.00 -18.11
CA VAL A 397 -15.50 9.90 -17.39
C VAL A 397 -14.07 10.28 -17.04
N ILE A 398 -13.72 10.12 -15.77
CA ILE A 398 -12.41 10.35 -15.19
C ILE A 398 -11.68 9.01 -15.17
N TYR A 399 -10.55 8.95 -15.88
CA TYR A 399 -9.68 7.77 -15.90
C TYR A 399 -8.72 7.80 -14.73
N VAL A 400 -8.60 6.68 -14.02
CA VAL A 400 -7.87 6.60 -12.76
C VAL A 400 -7.00 5.34 -12.72
N SER A 401 -5.72 5.50 -12.40
CA SER A 401 -4.82 4.38 -12.14
C SER A 401 -4.57 4.25 -10.65
N PRO A 402 -4.93 3.14 -9.98
CA PRO A 402 -4.65 2.98 -8.54
C PRO A 402 -3.14 2.97 -8.22
N PHE A 403 -2.30 2.81 -9.24
CA PHE A 403 -0.84 2.82 -9.12
C PHE A 403 -0.19 4.15 -9.50
N SER A 404 -0.97 5.15 -9.94
CA SER A 404 -0.43 6.47 -10.18
C SER A 404 -0.09 7.17 -8.86
N PRO A 405 1.09 7.83 -8.76
CA PRO A 405 1.44 8.66 -7.63
C PRO A 405 0.39 9.73 -7.32
N ASP A 406 -0.34 10.21 -8.33
CA ASP A 406 -1.37 11.23 -8.17
C ASP A 406 -2.68 10.65 -7.68
N THR A 407 -3.03 9.43 -8.06
CA THR A 407 -4.22 8.74 -7.54
C THR A 407 -4.08 8.35 -6.08
N GLN A 408 -2.85 8.02 -5.64
CA GLN A 408 -2.53 7.82 -4.22
C GLN A 408 -2.67 9.12 -3.39
N LYS A 409 -2.57 10.29 -4.02
CA LYS A 409 -2.82 11.62 -3.41
C LYS A 409 -4.29 12.04 -3.50
N ILE A 410 -4.99 11.69 -4.58
CA ILE A 410 -6.42 11.99 -4.82
C ILE A 410 -7.32 11.18 -3.90
N GLY A 411 -6.93 9.95 -3.53
CA GLY A 411 -7.69 9.08 -2.63
C GLY A 411 -8.18 9.85 -1.40
N PRO A 412 -7.30 10.41 -0.56
CA PRO A 412 -7.70 11.22 0.59
C PRO A 412 -8.58 12.44 0.26
N GLU A 413 -8.33 13.19 -0.82
CA GLU A 413 -9.05 14.42 -1.15
C GLU A 413 -10.48 14.20 -1.69
N MET A 414 -10.66 13.16 -2.51
CA MET A 414 -11.96 12.83 -3.08
C MET A 414 -12.92 12.21 -2.06
N MET A 415 -12.39 11.44 -1.11
CA MET A 415 -13.17 10.76 -0.06
C MET A 415 -13.82 11.69 0.99
N GLY A 416 -13.61 13.01 0.89
CA GLY A 416 -14.19 14.01 1.79
C GLY A 416 -15.65 14.37 1.53
N ARG A 417 -16.26 13.87 0.44
CA ARG A 417 -17.65 14.16 0.07
C ARG A 417 -18.56 12.95 0.37
N ARG A 418 -19.79 13.25 0.82
CA ARG A 418 -20.79 12.31 1.37
C ARG A 418 -21.22 11.21 0.39
N ILE A 419 -22.10 10.31 0.87
CA ILE A 419 -22.80 9.15 0.26
C ILE A 419 -23.14 9.25 -1.25
N GLU A 420 -23.19 10.44 -1.84
CA GLU A 420 -23.24 10.70 -3.30
C GLU A 420 -22.02 10.14 -4.07
N PHE A 421 -20.98 9.65 -3.39
CA PHE A 421 -19.72 9.18 -3.98
C PHE A 421 -19.79 7.80 -4.68
N LEU A 422 -20.66 6.89 -4.22
CA LEU A 422 -20.82 5.57 -4.87
C LEU A 422 -21.40 5.70 -6.28
N ASP A 423 -22.34 6.64 -6.45
CA ASP A 423 -22.93 6.99 -7.73
C ASP A 423 -21.90 7.55 -8.71
N ILE A 424 -20.95 8.34 -8.21
CA ILE A 424 -19.84 8.91 -9.01
C ILE A 424 -18.90 7.80 -9.48
N PHE A 425 -18.53 6.84 -8.62
CA PHE A 425 -17.68 5.70 -9.03
C PHE A 425 -18.30 4.90 -10.19
N GLN A 426 -19.59 4.63 -10.11
CA GLN A 426 -20.29 3.81 -11.09
C GLN A 426 -20.56 4.52 -12.43
N LYS A 427 -20.65 5.85 -12.41
CA LYS A 427 -21.07 6.65 -13.57
C LYS A 427 -19.95 7.46 -14.21
N GLU A 428 -18.91 7.79 -13.45
CA GLU A 428 -17.93 8.80 -13.85
C GLU A 428 -16.48 8.37 -13.63
N ILE A 429 -16.19 7.20 -13.04
CA ILE A 429 -14.81 6.75 -12.80
C ILE A 429 -14.51 5.47 -13.60
N ALA A 430 -13.42 5.50 -14.37
CA ALA A 430 -12.89 4.36 -15.11
C ALA A 430 -11.51 3.98 -14.57
N PHE A 431 -11.42 2.82 -13.90
CA PHE A 431 -10.13 2.33 -13.42
C PHE A 431 -9.37 1.57 -14.50
N CYS A 432 -8.04 1.61 -14.43
CA CYS A 432 -7.20 0.68 -15.19
C CYS A 432 -7.67 -0.77 -14.98
N THR A 433 -7.51 -1.59 -16.01
CA THR A 433 -7.75 -3.03 -15.89
C THR A 433 -6.47 -3.68 -15.39
N ILE A 434 -6.60 -4.46 -14.31
CA ILE A 434 -5.47 -5.08 -13.61
C ILE A 434 -5.71 -6.57 -13.56
N PHE A 435 -4.71 -7.35 -13.94
CA PHE A 435 -4.72 -8.80 -13.80
C PHE A 435 -3.56 -9.25 -12.93
N SER A 436 -3.80 -10.27 -12.13
CA SER A 436 -2.80 -11.04 -11.40
C SER A 436 -2.36 -12.29 -12.19
N ARG A 437 -1.26 -12.92 -11.80
CA ARG A 437 -0.81 -14.19 -12.39
C ARG A 437 -1.85 -15.31 -12.30
N HIS A 438 -2.71 -15.31 -11.29
CA HIS A 438 -3.78 -16.30 -11.17
C HIS A 438 -4.89 -16.12 -12.23
N GLU A 439 -4.92 -14.97 -12.89
CA GLU A 439 -5.86 -14.63 -13.96
C GLU A 439 -5.25 -14.80 -15.36
N ILE A 440 -4.05 -15.38 -15.48
CA ILE A 440 -3.27 -15.44 -16.71
C ILE A 440 -4.04 -16.00 -17.92
N ASN A 441 -4.90 -17.01 -17.74
CA ASN A 441 -5.67 -17.60 -18.83
C ASN A 441 -6.86 -16.73 -19.29
N CYS A 442 -7.15 -15.64 -18.58
CA CYS A 442 -8.11 -14.62 -19.00
C CYS A 442 -7.46 -13.43 -19.71
N VAL A 443 -6.12 -13.40 -19.80
CA VAL A 443 -5.37 -12.28 -20.36
C VAL A 443 -5.09 -12.53 -21.85
N PRO A 444 -5.55 -11.65 -22.77
CA PRO A 444 -5.37 -11.83 -24.21
C PRO A 444 -3.93 -11.66 -24.70
N GLY A 445 -3.44 -12.68 -25.40
CA GLY A 445 -2.25 -12.60 -26.25
C GLY A 445 -1.01 -12.14 -25.49
N GLN A 446 -0.36 -11.12 -26.05
CA GLN A 446 0.97 -10.68 -25.64
C GLN A 446 0.95 -9.89 -24.35
N LEU A 447 -0.23 -9.48 -23.86
CA LEU A 447 -0.38 -8.86 -22.55
C LEU A 447 0.05 -9.82 -21.42
N VAL A 448 0.05 -11.14 -21.67
CA VAL A 448 0.64 -12.13 -20.75
C VAL A 448 2.13 -11.86 -20.49
N ALA A 449 2.86 -11.31 -21.46
CA ALA A 449 4.28 -10.96 -21.28
C ALA A 449 4.48 -9.87 -20.20
N GLU A 450 3.44 -9.09 -19.90
CA GLU A 450 3.49 -8.09 -18.82
C GLU A 450 3.63 -8.72 -17.42
N PHE A 451 3.32 -10.01 -17.24
CA PHE A 451 3.59 -10.74 -16.00
C PHE A 451 5.07 -11.12 -15.81
N TYR A 452 5.89 -10.98 -16.85
CA TYR A 452 7.28 -11.43 -16.92
C TYR A 452 8.25 -10.26 -17.10
N ARG A 453 7.90 -9.09 -16.56
CA ARG A 453 8.73 -7.88 -16.63
C ARG A 453 10.13 -8.06 -16.01
N THR A 454 10.35 -9.07 -15.16
CA THR A 454 11.66 -9.38 -14.53
C THR A 454 12.37 -10.53 -15.26
N VAL A 455 13.59 -10.28 -15.77
CA VAL A 455 14.35 -11.27 -16.58
C VAL A 455 15.67 -11.69 -15.90
N THR A 456 16.08 -11.10 -14.77
CA THR A 456 17.39 -11.41 -14.16
C THR A 456 17.28 -12.18 -12.84
N VAL A 457 18.24 -13.09 -12.62
CA VAL A 457 18.41 -13.85 -11.35
C VAL A 457 18.73 -12.92 -10.17
N GLU A 458 19.24 -11.72 -10.44
CA GLU A 458 19.47 -10.67 -9.44
C GLU A 458 18.14 -10.02 -8.99
N ASP A 459 17.12 -9.97 -9.87
CA ASP A 459 15.76 -9.50 -9.54
C ASP A 459 14.94 -10.52 -8.72
N GLU A 460 15.27 -11.82 -8.76
CA GLU A 460 14.67 -12.79 -7.84
C GLU A 460 15.08 -12.54 -6.37
N GLY A 461 16.24 -11.91 -6.16
CA GLY A 461 16.63 -11.37 -4.86
C GLY A 461 15.74 -10.20 -4.43
N CYS A 462 15.35 -9.35 -5.37
CA CYS A 462 14.40 -8.24 -5.16
C CYS A 462 12.97 -8.71 -4.89
N ARG A 463 12.55 -9.89 -5.40
CA ARG A 463 11.25 -10.51 -5.04
C ARG A 463 11.09 -10.78 -3.54
N ARG A 464 12.19 -10.94 -2.80
CA ARG A 464 12.18 -11.24 -1.35
C ARG A 464 12.28 -9.99 -0.47
N ASP A 465 12.57 -8.83 -1.05
CA ASP A 465 12.46 -7.56 -0.34
C ASP A 465 11.14 -6.90 -0.77
N HIS A 466 10.10 -7.09 0.05
CA HIS A 466 8.71 -6.60 -0.11
C HIS A 466 8.58 -5.06 -0.13
N ARG A 467 9.52 -4.36 -0.77
CA ARG A 467 9.81 -2.95 -0.49
C ARG A 467 10.33 -2.15 -1.68
N SER A 468 10.54 -2.76 -2.84
CA SER A 468 10.80 -2.00 -4.05
C SER A 468 9.52 -1.91 -4.89
N TRP A 469 9.42 -0.87 -5.72
CA TRP A 469 8.37 -0.65 -6.73
C TRP A 469 8.39 -1.75 -7.82
N THR A 470 8.62 -3.00 -7.45
CA THR A 470 8.59 -4.22 -8.24
C THR A 470 7.36 -5.07 -7.92
N GLU A 471 6.53 -4.68 -6.95
CA GLU A 471 5.31 -5.42 -6.55
C GLU A 471 4.25 -5.50 -7.66
N TRP A 472 4.23 -4.53 -8.59
CA TRP A 472 3.38 -4.59 -9.79
C TRP A 472 4.01 -5.39 -10.94
N MET A 473 5.25 -5.89 -10.82
CA MET A 473 5.89 -6.66 -11.90
C MET A 473 5.29 -8.06 -12.09
N ASP A 474 4.42 -8.47 -11.17
CA ASP A 474 3.61 -9.68 -11.24
C ASP A 474 2.14 -9.37 -11.62
N LEU A 475 1.84 -8.11 -11.96
CA LEU A 475 0.52 -7.66 -12.42
C LEU A 475 0.60 -7.16 -13.87
N ALA A 476 -0.37 -7.53 -14.68
CA ALA A 476 -0.58 -6.89 -15.98
C ALA A 476 -1.55 -5.72 -15.78
N VAL A 477 -1.05 -4.48 -15.94
CA VAL A 477 -1.84 -3.26 -15.76
C VAL A 477 -1.93 -2.51 -17.09
N VAL A 478 -3.17 -2.22 -17.50
CA VAL A 478 -3.47 -1.54 -18.76
C VAL A 478 -4.56 -0.48 -18.56
N ASP A 479 -4.37 0.68 -19.19
CA ASP A 479 -5.37 1.75 -19.19
C ASP A 479 -6.65 1.33 -19.92
N SER A 480 -7.80 1.80 -19.43
CA SER A 480 -9.12 1.27 -19.82
C SER A 480 -9.41 1.42 -21.32
N LEU A 481 -9.18 2.61 -21.89
CA LEU A 481 -9.43 2.89 -23.30
C LEU A 481 -8.47 2.11 -24.22
N PRO A 482 -7.13 2.17 -24.03
CA PRO A 482 -6.22 1.32 -24.78
C PRO A 482 -6.60 -0.16 -24.73
N TYR A 483 -6.99 -0.66 -23.56
CA TYR A 483 -7.37 -2.06 -23.45
C TYR A 483 -8.65 -2.41 -24.19
N MET A 484 -9.65 -1.52 -24.12
CA MET A 484 -10.90 -1.65 -24.88
C MET A 484 -10.62 -1.75 -26.39
N TYR A 485 -9.85 -0.81 -26.94
CA TYR A 485 -9.53 -0.79 -28.37
C TYR A 485 -8.66 -1.98 -28.79
N TYR A 486 -7.74 -2.41 -27.94
CA TYR A 486 -6.97 -3.63 -28.17
C TYR A 486 -7.84 -4.89 -28.21
N LEU A 487 -8.79 -5.04 -27.28
CA LEU A 487 -9.75 -6.15 -27.31
C LEU A 487 -10.66 -6.10 -28.55
N GLN A 488 -11.14 -4.91 -28.92
CA GLN A 488 -11.91 -4.71 -30.16
C GLN A 488 -11.10 -5.15 -31.39
N PHE A 489 -9.84 -4.73 -31.49
CA PHE A 489 -8.93 -5.14 -32.56
C PHE A 489 -8.82 -6.67 -32.64
N LEU A 490 -8.55 -7.34 -31.50
CA LEU A 490 -8.41 -8.80 -31.47
C LEU A 490 -9.70 -9.52 -31.88
N ILE A 491 -10.86 -9.04 -31.42
CA ILE A 491 -12.17 -9.64 -31.74
C ILE A 491 -12.51 -9.44 -33.21
N PHE A 492 -12.41 -8.22 -33.73
CA PHE A 492 -12.72 -7.92 -35.12
C PHE A 492 -11.77 -8.65 -36.07
N ARG A 493 -10.49 -8.75 -35.72
CA ARG A 493 -9.52 -9.57 -36.46
C ARG A 493 -9.92 -11.06 -36.47
N SER A 494 -10.32 -11.59 -35.32
CA SER A 494 -10.72 -13.00 -35.19
C SER A 494 -12.00 -13.33 -35.96
N ASN A 495 -12.89 -12.35 -36.13
CA ASN A 495 -14.13 -12.46 -36.89
C ASN A 495 -14.00 -12.04 -38.37
N GLY A 496 -12.82 -11.62 -38.84
CA GLY A 496 -12.60 -11.19 -40.22
C GLY A 496 -13.23 -9.83 -40.58
N LEU A 497 -13.57 -9.01 -39.59
CA LEU A 497 -14.17 -7.67 -39.77
C LEU A 497 -13.07 -6.62 -39.99
N ILE A 498 -12.53 -6.57 -41.22
CA ILE A 498 -11.31 -5.80 -41.55
C ILE A 498 -11.48 -4.29 -41.25
N SER A 499 -12.58 -3.69 -41.69
CA SER A 499 -12.83 -2.24 -41.50
C SER A 499 -12.89 -1.87 -40.01
N ASP A 500 -13.63 -2.64 -39.21
CA ASP A 500 -13.78 -2.37 -37.78
C ASP A 500 -12.48 -2.62 -37.02
N LYS A 501 -11.71 -3.64 -37.43
CA LYS A 501 -10.36 -3.90 -36.93
C LYS A 501 -9.43 -2.72 -37.17
N ASP A 502 -9.42 -2.15 -38.38
CA ASP A 502 -8.57 -0.99 -38.71
C ASP A 502 -8.98 0.26 -37.90
N ILE A 503 -10.28 0.48 -37.69
CA ILE A 503 -10.80 1.57 -36.84
C ILE A 503 -10.35 1.37 -35.38
N ALA A 504 -10.51 0.16 -34.84
CA ALA A 504 -10.08 -0.15 -33.47
C ALA A 504 -8.57 0.05 -33.30
N PHE A 505 -7.77 -0.37 -34.28
CA PHE A 505 -6.32 -0.16 -34.23
C PHE A 505 -5.94 1.32 -34.28
N LYS A 506 -6.59 2.09 -35.15
CA LYS A 506 -6.38 3.53 -35.22
C LYS A 506 -6.76 4.22 -33.90
N ASN A 507 -7.89 3.86 -33.30
CA ASN A 507 -8.30 4.41 -32.01
C ASN A 507 -7.29 4.08 -30.90
N LEU A 508 -6.72 2.87 -30.90
CA LEU A 508 -5.64 2.50 -29.98
C LEU A 508 -4.40 3.40 -30.17
N GLN A 509 -3.99 3.65 -31.41
CA GLN A 509 -2.86 4.53 -31.73
C GLN A 509 -3.12 5.99 -31.33
N ASP A 510 -4.29 6.53 -31.69
CA ASP A 510 -4.68 7.91 -31.39
C ASP A 510 -4.76 8.14 -29.87
N ASN A 511 -5.26 7.14 -29.14
CA ASN A 511 -5.30 7.21 -27.69
C ASN A 511 -3.94 7.08 -27.02
N THR A 512 -2.85 6.75 -27.73
CA THR A 512 -1.49 6.67 -27.14
C THR A 512 -0.97 8.03 -26.68
N ILE A 513 -1.45 9.10 -27.32
CA ILE A 513 -1.02 10.48 -27.05
C ILE A 513 -1.81 11.08 -25.88
N THR A 514 -3.01 10.57 -25.60
CA THR A 514 -3.91 11.06 -24.52
C THR A 514 -3.73 10.30 -23.19
N ILE A 515 -2.84 9.30 -23.16
CA ILE A 515 -2.63 8.40 -22.00
C ILE A 515 -1.96 9.09 -20.84
N GLN A 516 -2.46 8.82 -19.63
CA GLN A 516 -2.00 9.45 -18.41
C GLN A 516 -1.06 8.57 -17.56
N TYR A 517 -1.09 7.23 -17.67
CA TYR A 517 -0.42 6.36 -16.67
C TYR A 517 0.50 5.24 -17.20
N HIS A 518 0.03 4.32 -18.07
CA HIS A 518 0.79 3.12 -18.45
C HIS A 518 1.13 3.09 -19.95
N ILE A 519 1.85 4.13 -20.40
CA ILE A 519 2.19 4.32 -21.82
C ILE A 519 3.00 3.15 -22.40
N GLU A 520 3.88 2.54 -21.60
CA GLU A 520 4.70 1.41 -22.04
C GLU A 520 3.85 0.17 -22.35
N THR A 521 2.83 -0.12 -21.53
CA THR A 521 1.92 -1.24 -21.80
C THR A 521 1.16 -1.00 -23.09
N THR A 522 0.67 0.23 -23.30
CA THR A 522 -0.08 0.56 -24.52
C THR A 522 0.79 0.46 -25.77
N LEU A 523 2.04 0.94 -25.71
CA LEU A 523 3.00 0.76 -26.79
C LEU A 523 3.27 -0.73 -27.06
N ASN A 524 3.35 -1.56 -26.02
CA ASN A 524 3.49 -3.02 -26.21
C ASN A 524 2.28 -3.63 -26.92
N LEU A 525 1.06 -3.19 -26.59
CA LEU A 525 -0.16 -3.61 -27.27
C LEU A 525 -0.18 -3.19 -28.75
N ILE A 526 0.26 -1.97 -29.07
CA ILE A 526 0.37 -1.48 -30.46
C ILE A 526 1.43 -2.27 -31.24
N GLY A 527 2.59 -2.51 -30.61
CA GLY A 527 3.63 -3.35 -31.19
C GLY A 527 3.10 -4.73 -31.52
N HIS A 528 2.29 -5.30 -30.63
CA HIS A 528 1.65 -6.59 -30.87
C HIS A 528 0.62 -6.54 -32.01
N CYS A 529 -0.21 -5.50 -32.11
CA CYS A 529 -1.11 -5.33 -33.25
C CYS A 529 -0.33 -5.30 -34.57
N PHE A 530 0.79 -4.57 -34.64
CA PHE A 530 1.65 -4.58 -35.83
C PHE A 530 2.23 -5.97 -36.13
N GLU A 531 2.65 -6.73 -35.12
CA GLU A 531 3.08 -8.12 -35.34
C GLU A 531 1.98 -8.98 -35.95
N LEU A 532 0.74 -8.86 -35.45
CA LEU A 532 -0.40 -9.62 -35.94
C LEU A 532 -0.79 -9.28 -37.38
N GLU A 533 -0.48 -8.07 -37.83
CA GLU A 533 -0.66 -7.62 -39.22
C GLU A 533 0.57 -7.89 -40.10
N GLY A 534 1.65 -8.45 -39.55
CA GLY A 534 2.87 -8.78 -40.30
C GLY A 534 3.86 -7.62 -40.48
N GLU A 535 3.59 -6.46 -39.86
CA GLU A 535 4.39 -5.24 -39.95
C GLU A 535 5.56 -5.23 -38.95
N LEU A 536 6.45 -6.23 -39.08
CA LEU A 536 7.50 -6.50 -38.08
C LEU A 536 8.47 -5.33 -37.85
N GLN A 537 8.76 -4.52 -38.87
CA GLN A 537 9.64 -3.35 -38.70
C GLN A 537 8.99 -2.26 -37.84
N LEU A 538 7.68 -2.04 -38.01
CA LEU A 538 6.92 -1.10 -37.20
C LEU A 538 6.75 -1.62 -35.78
N ALA A 539 6.43 -2.90 -35.60
CA ALA A 539 6.38 -3.54 -34.30
C ALA A 539 7.70 -3.34 -33.52
N TRP A 540 8.84 -3.65 -34.15
CA TRP A 540 10.16 -3.46 -33.58
C TRP A 540 10.45 -2.00 -33.19
N HIS A 541 10.04 -1.05 -34.05
CA HIS A 541 10.19 0.36 -33.76
C HIS A 541 9.37 0.78 -32.53
N VAL A 542 8.11 0.35 -32.43
CA VAL A 542 7.23 0.65 -31.30
C VAL A 542 7.74 0.05 -30.00
N TYR A 543 8.20 -1.21 -29.99
CA TYR A 543 8.80 -1.80 -28.80
C TYR A 543 10.06 -1.05 -28.35
N LYS A 544 10.89 -0.56 -29.28
CA LYS A 544 12.02 0.31 -28.93
C LYS A 544 11.58 1.62 -28.28
N ILE A 545 10.46 2.21 -28.71
CA ILE A 545 9.89 3.39 -28.05
C ILE A 545 9.42 3.01 -26.64
N SER A 546 8.71 1.88 -26.49
CA SER A 546 8.28 1.37 -25.18
C SER A 546 9.46 1.20 -24.21
N VAL A 547 10.55 0.57 -24.67
CA VAL A 547 11.80 0.45 -23.87
C VAL A 547 12.37 1.82 -23.50
N LYS A 548 12.30 2.83 -24.37
CA LYS A 548 12.76 4.17 -24.01
C LYS A 548 11.87 4.83 -22.96
N CYS A 549 10.54 4.62 -23.03
CA CYS A 549 9.59 5.09 -22.02
C CYS A 549 9.85 4.42 -20.66
N ARG A 550 10.16 3.12 -20.67
CA ARG A 550 10.49 2.35 -19.47
C ARG A 550 11.67 1.41 -19.71
N PRO A 551 12.91 1.85 -19.43
CA PRO A 551 14.13 1.09 -19.74
C PRO A 551 14.35 -0.15 -18.89
N GLN A 552 13.72 -0.22 -17.72
CA GLN A 552 13.82 -1.34 -16.79
C GLN A 552 12.47 -2.00 -16.62
N ASN A 553 12.46 -3.33 -16.56
CA ASN A 553 11.26 -4.12 -16.26
C ASN A 553 10.09 -3.86 -17.21
N ASN A 554 10.36 -3.97 -18.51
CA ASN A 554 9.39 -3.75 -19.57
C ASN A 554 9.25 -5.01 -20.44
N ALA A 555 8.01 -5.46 -20.66
CA ALA A 555 7.72 -6.62 -21.50
C ALA A 555 8.15 -6.43 -22.97
N ALA A 556 8.37 -5.19 -23.41
CA ALA A 556 8.94 -4.87 -24.73
C ALA A 556 10.24 -5.64 -25.02
N TYR A 557 11.09 -5.86 -24.02
CA TYR A 557 12.30 -6.65 -24.19
C TYR A 557 11.97 -8.09 -24.60
N TRP A 558 10.99 -8.72 -23.94
CA TRP A 558 10.53 -10.07 -24.28
C TRP A 558 10.00 -10.13 -25.71
N HIS A 559 9.19 -9.16 -26.13
CA HIS A 559 8.67 -9.09 -27.51
C HIS A 559 9.81 -8.97 -28.52
N MET A 560 10.76 -8.06 -28.28
CA MET A 560 11.93 -7.87 -29.14
C MET A 560 12.81 -9.13 -29.21
N PHE A 561 13.10 -9.77 -28.07
CA PHE A 561 13.88 -11.01 -28.04
C PHE A 561 13.19 -12.13 -28.82
N ARG A 562 11.86 -12.27 -28.70
CA ARG A 562 11.08 -13.25 -29.46
C ARG A 562 11.14 -12.99 -30.96
N MET A 563 11.02 -11.73 -31.38
CA MET A 563 11.12 -11.36 -32.81
C MET A 563 12.50 -11.71 -33.39
N ILE A 564 13.58 -11.53 -32.61
CA ILE A 564 14.93 -11.97 -33.01
C ILE A 564 15.01 -13.50 -33.01
N GLY A 565 14.56 -14.17 -31.94
CA GLY A 565 14.63 -15.63 -31.82
C GLY A 565 13.84 -16.37 -32.91
N GLY A 566 12.69 -15.83 -33.31
CA GLY A 566 11.87 -16.35 -34.42
C GLY A 566 12.53 -16.20 -35.80
N LEU A 567 13.48 -15.27 -35.97
CA LEU A 567 14.31 -15.16 -37.18
C LEU A 567 15.43 -16.20 -37.21
N PHE A 568 15.80 -16.79 -36.08
CA PHE A 568 16.92 -17.75 -35.97
C PHE A 568 16.49 -19.21 -35.73
N TYR A 569 15.28 -19.49 -35.23
CA TYR A 569 14.85 -20.85 -34.90
C TYR A 569 13.39 -21.14 -35.26
N GLY A 570 13.19 -21.93 -36.32
CA GLY A 570 11.96 -22.69 -36.56
C GLY A 570 11.82 -23.91 -35.64
N VAL A 571 11.99 -23.74 -34.32
CA VAL A 571 11.86 -24.83 -33.33
C VAL A 571 11.05 -24.36 -32.13
N LYS A 572 10.00 -25.12 -31.79
CA LYS A 572 9.08 -24.93 -30.65
C LYS A 572 9.79 -24.40 -29.38
N MET A 573 9.45 -23.19 -28.97
CA MET A 573 9.44 -22.84 -27.55
C MET A 573 8.04 -23.11 -27.00
N LEU A 574 7.87 -24.26 -26.35
CA LEU A 574 6.75 -24.54 -25.44
C LEU A 574 7.33 -24.76 -24.04
N SER A 575 6.56 -24.25 -23.07
CA SER A 575 6.65 -24.38 -21.60
C SER A 575 7.89 -23.79 -20.91
N TRP A 576 7.77 -22.52 -20.52
CA TRP A 576 8.22 -22.02 -19.21
C TRP A 576 7.04 -21.32 -18.54
#